data_AF-A0AA86ZWR3-F1
#
_entry.id   AF-A0AA86ZWR3-F1
#
_cell.length_a   1.000
_cell.length_b   1.000
_cell.length_c   1.000
_cell.angle_alpha   90.00
_cell.angle_beta   90.00
_cell.angle_gamma   90.00
#
_symmetry.space_group_name_H-M   'P 1'
#
loop_
_entity.id
_entity.type
_entity.pdbx_description
1 polymer ?
#
loop_
_entity_poly.entity_id
_entity_poly.type
_entity_poly.pdbx_seq_one_letter_code
_entity_poly.pdbx_strand_id
1 'polypeptide(L)'
;MKKLVLVLFSTILLTACSNTSSNNTENKSSSSKSSITTSKRSKTATPKPNLNKKYPGFKLATIPDNFQGTWYQTDIYSTQARKFIITKHTIMDSVVYQKTDPNLNLSHRSEKDNKTYAGNATMVSFEDKNGSQWLRARGFLDTADIIYITGTFKGHRCLYLAYSSGDIHSAIFKDRKAALKYRKYDFSQVTNPSN
;
A
#
# COMPACT_ATOMS: atom_id res chain seq x y z
N MET A 1 -7.88 -44.23 -35.75
CA MET A 1 -6.40 -44.20 -35.65
C MET A 1 -6.02 -43.29 -34.49
N LYS A 2 -5.55 -43.85 -33.37
CA LYS A 2 -5.20 -43.09 -32.16
C LYS A 2 -3.69 -42.78 -32.22
N LYS A 3 -3.31 -41.51 -32.24
CA LYS A 3 -1.88 -41.10 -32.15
C LYS A 3 -1.62 -40.65 -30.71
N LEU A 4 -0.81 -41.48 -30.02
CA LEU A 4 -0.25 -41.24 -28.70
C LEU A 4 0.96 -40.33 -28.88
N VAL A 5 0.99 -39.16 -28.22
CA VAL A 5 2.17 -38.28 -28.19
C VAL A 5 2.76 -38.34 -26.78
N LEU A 6 3.94 -38.92 -26.70
CA LEU A 6 4.74 -39.07 -25.49
C LEU A 6 5.51 -37.76 -25.26
N VAL A 7 5.26 -37.06 -24.14
CA VAL A 7 6.04 -35.87 -23.75
C VAL A 7 7.06 -36.30 -22.70
N LEU A 8 8.34 -36.28 -23.08
CA LEU A 8 9.47 -36.52 -22.18
C LEU A 8 9.57 -35.39 -21.15
N PHE A 9 9.52 -35.74 -19.86
CA PHE A 9 9.93 -34.86 -18.77
C PHE A 9 11.45 -34.96 -18.57
N SER A 10 12.19 -33.92 -18.95
CA SER A 10 13.59 -33.76 -18.56
C SER A 10 13.66 -33.19 -17.13
N THR A 11 14.19 -33.99 -16.21
CA THR A 11 14.51 -33.60 -14.83
C THR A 11 15.74 -32.70 -14.80
N ILE A 12 15.59 -31.47 -14.32
CA ILE A 12 16.70 -30.56 -14.03
C ILE A 12 17.23 -30.92 -12.62
N LEU A 13 18.46 -31.42 -12.56
CA LEU A 13 19.19 -31.66 -11.32
C LEU A 13 19.70 -30.32 -10.76
N LEU A 14 19.34 -30.00 -9.52
CA LEU A 14 19.89 -28.87 -8.76
C LEU A 14 21.17 -29.33 -8.05
N THR A 15 22.32 -28.83 -8.51
CA THR A 15 23.60 -28.93 -7.80
C THR A 15 23.65 -27.89 -6.68
N ALA A 16 23.69 -28.37 -5.43
CA ALA A 16 24.03 -27.57 -4.28
C ALA A 16 25.57 -27.42 -4.19
N CYS A 17 26.07 -26.19 -4.32
CA CYS A 17 27.45 -25.87 -3.97
C CYS A 17 27.47 -25.19 -2.60
N SER A 18 27.78 -26.00 -1.58
CA SER A 18 28.26 -25.55 -0.27
C SER A 18 29.76 -25.25 -0.37
N ASN A 19 30.18 -24.04 -0.02
CA ASN A 19 31.59 -23.75 0.25
C ASN A 19 31.82 -23.56 1.76
N THR A 20 32.59 -24.49 2.29
CA THR A 20 33.30 -24.44 3.58
C THR A 20 34.36 -23.34 3.56
N SER A 21 34.52 -22.62 4.67
CA SER A 21 35.83 -22.18 5.12
C SER A 21 35.91 -22.26 6.64
N SER A 22 36.77 -23.15 7.10
CA SER A 22 37.31 -23.22 8.46
C SER A 22 38.02 -21.92 8.83
N ASN A 23 38.02 -21.58 10.13
CA ASN A 23 39.26 -21.49 10.90
C ASN A 23 38.99 -21.26 12.41
N ASN A 24 39.51 -22.23 13.18
CA ASN A 24 40.19 -22.12 14.47
C ASN A 24 39.44 -21.59 15.70
N THR A 25 39.11 -22.57 16.54
CA THR A 25 38.91 -22.50 17.98
C THR A 25 40.20 -22.06 18.69
N GLU A 26 40.16 -20.96 19.45
CA GLU A 26 40.95 -20.81 20.67
C GLU A 26 40.11 -20.08 21.73
N ASN A 27 39.93 -20.76 22.86
CA ASN A 27 39.30 -20.25 24.06
C ASN A 27 40.14 -19.09 24.64
N LYS A 28 39.53 -17.91 24.80
CA LYS A 28 39.84 -17.02 25.93
C LYS A 28 38.57 -16.47 26.55
N SER A 29 38.21 -17.05 27.69
CA SER A 29 37.41 -16.43 28.73
C SER A 29 37.98 -15.05 29.06
N SER A 30 37.20 -14.00 28.83
CA SER A 30 37.34 -12.75 29.56
C SER A 30 35.95 -12.14 29.76
N SER A 31 35.55 -12.06 31.02
CA SER A 31 34.31 -11.44 31.47
C SER A 31 34.35 -9.94 31.15
N SER A 32 33.72 -9.54 30.05
CA SER A 32 33.43 -8.13 29.77
C SER A 32 31.97 -7.87 30.09
N LYS A 33 31.73 -7.14 31.18
CA LYS A 33 30.44 -6.54 31.53
C LYS A 33 29.97 -5.74 30.31
N SER A 34 29.01 -6.27 29.56
CA SER A 34 28.34 -5.50 28.52
C SER A 34 27.46 -4.46 29.21
N SER A 35 27.96 -3.22 29.24
CA SER A 35 27.09 -2.07 29.50
C SER A 35 26.08 -2.02 28.37
N ILE A 36 24.84 -2.42 28.67
CA ILE A 36 23.69 -2.21 27.79
C ILE A 36 23.51 -0.71 27.68
N THR A 37 24.20 -0.12 26.71
CA THR A 37 23.93 1.23 26.27
C THR A 37 22.61 1.12 25.53
N THR A 38 21.49 1.37 26.23
CA THR A 38 20.19 1.53 25.59
C THR A 38 20.32 2.69 24.62
N SER A 39 20.61 2.37 23.35
CA SER A 39 20.51 3.32 22.26
C SER A 39 19.06 3.78 22.25
N LYS A 40 18.84 5.02 22.71
CA LYS A 40 17.55 5.68 22.55
C LYS A 40 17.24 5.62 21.06
N ARG A 41 16.27 4.78 20.70
CA ARG A 41 15.74 4.66 19.36
C ARG A 41 15.24 6.06 18.98
N SER A 42 16.10 6.83 18.31
CA SER A 42 15.75 8.14 17.79
C SER A 42 14.52 7.89 16.92
N LYS A 43 13.38 8.45 17.32
CA LYS A 43 12.21 8.52 16.44
C LYS A 43 12.65 9.40 15.29
N THR A 44 13.17 8.79 14.22
CA THR A 44 13.43 9.48 12.97
C THR A 44 12.09 10.06 12.54
N ALA A 45 11.92 11.37 12.71
CA ALA A 45 10.71 12.04 12.27
C ALA A 45 10.64 11.82 10.76
N THR A 46 9.55 11.22 10.28
CA THR A 46 9.31 11.14 8.85
C THR A 46 9.29 12.57 8.32
N PRO A 47 10.12 12.91 7.32
CA PRO A 47 10.16 14.26 6.78
C PRO A 47 8.79 14.65 6.25
N LYS A 48 8.36 15.88 6.51
CA LYS A 48 7.07 16.38 6.06
C LYS A 48 6.97 16.27 4.52
N PRO A 49 5.80 15.89 3.98
CA PRO A 49 5.62 15.80 2.53
C PRO A 49 5.86 17.15 1.86
N ASN A 50 6.65 17.17 0.77
CA ASN A 50 6.92 18.38 0.00
C ASN A 50 5.82 18.63 -1.04
N LEU A 51 4.92 19.59 -0.76
CA LEU A 51 3.81 19.95 -1.64
C LEU A 51 4.21 20.84 -2.83
N ASN A 52 5.42 21.38 -2.84
CA ASN A 52 5.90 22.28 -3.89
C ASN A 52 6.59 21.54 -5.04
N LYS A 53 6.79 20.22 -4.90
CA LYS A 53 7.43 19.43 -5.94
C LYS A 53 6.51 19.35 -7.16
N LYS A 54 7.06 19.68 -8.32
CA LYS A 54 6.36 19.60 -9.60
C LYS A 54 6.82 18.35 -10.35
N TYR A 55 5.86 17.71 -11.03
CA TYR A 55 6.12 16.58 -11.90
C TYR A 55 5.55 16.91 -13.28
N PRO A 56 6.34 16.82 -14.36
CA PRO A 56 5.83 16.97 -15.73
C PRO A 56 4.62 16.07 -15.97
N GLY A 57 3.61 16.59 -16.66
CA GLY A 57 2.36 15.87 -16.92
C GLY A 57 1.43 15.71 -15.70
N PHE A 58 1.75 16.28 -14.54
CA PHE A 58 0.92 16.25 -13.33
C PHE A 58 0.73 17.63 -12.70
N LYS A 59 -0.38 17.78 -11.97
CA LYS A 59 -0.64 18.89 -11.04
C LYS A 59 -0.94 18.37 -9.64
N LEU A 60 -0.64 19.14 -8.60
CA LEU A 60 -1.02 18.83 -7.23
C LEU A 60 -2.54 18.64 -7.16
N ALA A 61 -3.00 17.51 -6.62
CA ALA A 61 -4.42 17.21 -6.51
C ALA A 61 -5.00 17.74 -5.19
N THR A 62 -6.30 18.05 -5.21
CA THR A 62 -7.09 18.33 -4.01
C THR A 62 -8.07 17.18 -3.80
N ILE A 63 -7.96 16.49 -2.68
CA ILE A 63 -8.86 15.39 -2.31
C ILE A 63 -10.19 15.97 -1.81
N PRO A 64 -11.35 15.51 -2.28
CA PRO A 64 -12.65 15.97 -1.77
C PRO A 64 -12.85 15.67 -0.28
N ASP A 65 -13.61 16.53 0.41
CA ASP A 65 -13.72 16.54 1.89
C ASP A 65 -14.34 15.26 2.48
N ASN A 66 -15.21 14.59 1.73
CA ASN A 66 -15.82 13.31 2.08
C ASN A 66 -14.79 12.19 2.36
N PHE A 67 -13.62 12.23 1.72
CA PHE A 67 -12.51 11.29 1.94
C PHE A 67 -11.55 11.77 3.04
N GLN A 68 -11.51 13.06 3.33
CA GLN A 68 -10.52 13.63 4.25
C GLN A 68 -10.77 13.24 5.72
N GLY A 69 -9.71 13.32 6.52
CA GLY A 69 -9.69 13.12 7.97
C GLY A 69 -8.96 11.85 8.41
N THR A 70 -9.08 11.53 9.69
CA THR A 70 -8.53 10.29 10.26
C THR A 70 -9.50 9.14 10.04
N TRP A 71 -9.00 8.07 9.47
CA TRP A 71 -9.63 6.77 9.36
C TRP A 71 -8.83 5.75 10.17
N TYR A 72 -9.43 4.59 10.41
CA TYR A 72 -8.85 3.52 11.19
C TYR A 72 -8.85 2.23 10.37
N GLN A 73 -7.65 1.74 10.11
CA GLN A 73 -7.40 0.47 9.43
C GLN A 73 -6.94 -0.57 10.44
N THR A 74 -7.41 -1.80 10.25
CA THR A 74 -7.04 -2.95 11.09
C THR A 74 -6.63 -4.11 10.22
N ASP A 75 -5.68 -4.89 10.71
CA ASP A 75 -5.45 -6.24 10.22
C ASP A 75 -6.39 -7.22 10.95
N ILE A 76 -6.73 -8.35 10.30
CA ILE A 76 -7.65 -9.37 10.84
C ILE A 76 -7.21 -9.92 12.21
N TYR A 77 -5.90 -9.96 12.47
CA TYR A 77 -5.32 -10.47 13.72
C TYR A 77 -4.93 -9.35 14.69
N SER A 78 -4.93 -8.09 14.25
CA SER A 78 -4.52 -6.97 15.10
C SER A 78 -5.55 -6.67 16.19
N THR A 79 -5.07 -6.43 17.41
CA THR A 79 -5.87 -5.86 18.51
C THR A 79 -5.86 -4.33 18.51
N GLN A 80 -5.09 -3.73 17.61
CA GLN A 80 -4.94 -2.28 17.47
C GLN A 80 -5.38 -1.81 16.09
N ALA A 81 -6.07 -0.68 16.06
CA ALA A 81 -6.38 0.03 14.84
C ALA A 81 -5.33 1.12 14.57
N ARG A 82 -4.73 1.08 13.38
CA ARG A 82 -3.77 2.05 12.90
C ARG A 82 -4.50 3.24 12.30
N LYS A 83 -3.98 4.45 12.52
CA LYS A 83 -4.50 5.65 11.88
C LYS A 83 -4.13 5.62 10.40
N PHE A 84 -5.12 5.91 9.57
CA PHE A 84 -4.98 6.15 8.15
C PHE A 84 -5.47 7.56 7.86
N ILE A 85 -4.56 8.49 7.56
CA ILE A 85 -4.89 9.91 7.49
C ILE A 85 -4.96 10.32 6.02
N ILE A 86 -6.09 10.90 5.61
CA ILE A 86 -6.24 11.54 4.31
C ILE A 86 -6.38 13.03 4.56
N THR A 87 -5.54 13.84 3.93
CA THR A 87 -5.60 15.30 4.00
C THR A 87 -6.04 15.86 2.65
N LYS A 88 -6.11 17.19 2.52
CA LYS A 88 -6.37 17.85 1.26
C LYS A 88 -5.40 17.43 0.14
N HIS A 89 -4.14 17.16 0.47
CA HIS A 89 -3.07 16.94 -0.51
C HIS A 89 -2.26 15.66 -0.28
N THR A 90 -2.65 14.83 0.69
CA THR A 90 -1.94 13.58 0.98
C THR A 90 -2.87 12.43 1.31
N ILE A 91 -2.45 11.23 0.93
CA ILE A 91 -2.96 9.97 1.48
C ILE A 91 -1.80 9.37 2.28
N MET A 92 -2.00 9.22 3.59
CA MET A 92 -0.91 9.02 4.54
C MET A 92 0.14 10.14 4.35
N ASP A 93 1.39 9.75 4.11
CA ASP A 93 2.51 10.66 3.88
C ASP A 93 2.80 10.87 2.37
N SER A 94 2.03 10.23 1.48
CA SER A 94 2.20 10.38 0.03
C SER A 94 1.46 11.61 -0.50
N VAL A 95 2.17 12.48 -1.22
CA VAL A 95 1.57 13.64 -1.88
C VAL A 95 0.79 13.18 -3.11
N VAL A 96 -0.44 13.67 -3.26
CA VAL A 96 -1.31 13.28 -4.36
C VAL A 96 -1.28 14.25 -5.54
N TYR A 97 -1.31 13.70 -6.74
CA TYR A 97 -1.25 14.42 -8.00
C TYR A 97 -2.32 13.93 -8.96
N GLN A 98 -2.84 14.82 -9.80
CA GLN A 98 -3.75 14.49 -10.88
C GLN A 98 -2.98 14.53 -12.20
N LYS A 99 -3.13 13.48 -13.01
CA LYS A 99 -2.57 13.43 -14.37
C LYS A 99 -3.23 14.52 -15.22
N THR A 100 -2.41 15.26 -15.97
CA THR A 100 -2.83 16.37 -16.84
C THR A 100 -2.46 16.14 -18.29
N ASP A 101 -1.36 15.44 -18.55
CA ASP A 101 -0.99 15.03 -19.90
C ASP A 101 -1.57 13.63 -20.18
N PRO A 102 -2.56 13.48 -21.08
CA PRO A 102 -3.15 12.19 -21.39
C PRO A 102 -2.14 11.20 -22.01
N ASN A 103 -1.14 11.71 -22.74
CA ASN A 103 -0.16 10.92 -23.48
C ASN A 103 0.98 10.40 -22.60
N LEU A 104 1.09 10.90 -21.36
CA LEU A 104 2.10 10.43 -20.42
C LEU A 104 1.86 8.96 -20.06
N ASN A 105 2.78 8.10 -20.47
CA ASN A 105 2.78 6.68 -20.12
C ASN A 105 3.66 6.44 -18.88
N LEU A 106 3.07 5.84 -17.83
CA LEU A 106 3.78 5.40 -16.65
C LEU A 106 4.03 3.89 -16.76
N SER A 107 5.29 3.49 -16.91
CA SER A 107 5.70 2.08 -16.83
C SER A 107 6.53 1.81 -15.57
N HIS A 108 6.69 0.55 -15.18
CA HIS A 108 7.60 0.17 -14.07
C HIS A 108 9.04 0.67 -14.31
N ARG A 109 9.44 0.83 -15.58
CA ARG A 109 10.78 1.34 -15.93
C ARG A 109 10.90 2.84 -15.77
N SER A 110 9.82 3.58 -15.49
CA SER A 110 9.84 5.04 -15.33
C SER A 110 10.82 5.52 -14.26
N GLU A 111 11.12 4.70 -13.25
CA GLU A 111 12.13 5.07 -12.25
C GLU A 111 13.55 5.06 -12.84
N LYS A 112 13.88 4.09 -13.70
CA LYS A 112 15.17 4.00 -14.41
C LYS A 112 15.24 4.95 -15.62
N ASP A 113 14.18 4.96 -16.44
CA ASP A 113 14.15 5.60 -17.75
C ASP A 113 13.78 7.08 -17.63
N ASN A 114 12.86 7.42 -16.72
CA ASN A 114 12.38 8.80 -16.61
C ASN A 114 13.11 9.59 -15.51
N LYS A 115 13.68 8.96 -14.46
CA LYS A 115 14.34 9.62 -13.29
C LYS A 115 13.57 10.78 -12.63
N THR A 116 12.36 11.05 -13.10
CA THR A 116 11.60 12.29 -12.89
C THR A 116 10.55 12.08 -11.82
N TYR A 117 10.03 10.86 -11.72
CA TYR A 117 8.96 10.46 -10.84
C TYR A 117 9.53 9.78 -9.60
N ALA A 118 9.15 10.24 -8.42
CA ALA A 118 9.60 9.65 -7.17
C ALA A 118 8.62 8.55 -6.72
N GLY A 119 9.13 7.47 -6.15
CA GLY A 119 8.31 6.37 -5.64
C GLY A 119 7.40 6.72 -4.46
N ASN A 120 7.49 7.93 -3.90
CA ASN A 120 6.66 8.40 -2.79
C ASN A 120 5.54 9.38 -3.21
N ALA A 121 5.21 9.45 -4.50
CA ALA A 121 4.11 10.26 -5.02
C ALA A 121 2.98 9.37 -5.53
N THR A 122 1.74 9.79 -5.29
CA THR A 122 0.54 9.06 -5.68
C THR A 122 -0.22 9.84 -6.74
N MET A 123 -0.57 9.19 -7.83
CA MET A 123 -1.56 9.68 -8.79
C MET A 123 -2.95 9.36 -8.26
N VAL A 124 -3.88 10.31 -8.41
CA VAL A 124 -5.29 10.12 -8.05
C VAL A 124 -6.24 10.52 -9.18
N SER A 125 -7.38 9.85 -9.22
CA SER A 125 -8.57 10.25 -9.98
C SER A 125 -9.83 10.08 -9.14
N PHE A 126 -10.87 10.85 -9.49
CA PHE A 126 -12.14 10.89 -8.78
C PHE A 126 -13.26 10.51 -9.74
N GLU A 127 -14.16 9.64 -9.30
CA GLU A 127 -15.30 9.17 -10.08
C GLU A 127 -16.53 9.17 -9.15
N ASP A 128 -17.69 9.55 -9.67
CA ASP A 128 -18.97 9.35 -8.98
C ASP A 128 -19.72 8.20 -9.68
N LYS A 129 -20.10 7.18 -8.92
CA LYS A 129 -20.81 5.99 -9.43
C LYS A 129 -21.94 5.60 -8.50
N ASN A 130 -23.17 5.58 -9.03
CA ASN A 130 -24.36 5.09 -8.34
C ASN A 130 -24.54 5.71 -6.94
N GLY A 131 -24.31 7.02 -6.82
CA GLY A 131 -24.44 7.76 -5.56
C GLY A 131 -23.27 7.61 -4.58
N SER A 132 -22.24 6.81 -4.92
CA SER A 132 -21.00 6.68 -4.16
C SER A 132 -19.85 7.39 -4.87
N GLN A 133 -18.97 8.03 -4.07
CA GLN A 133 -17.78 8.70 -4.59
C GLN A 133 -16.58 7.76 -4.48
N TRP A 134 -15.79 7.72 -5.54
CA TRP A 134 -14.65 6.82 -5.71
C TRP A 134 -13.38 7.66 -5.85
N LEU A 135 -12.40 7.38 -5.00
CA LEU A 135 -11.05 7.92 -5.08
C LEU A 135 -10.12 6.77 -5.48
N ARG A 136 -9.66 6.79 -6.73
CA ARG A 136 -8.66 5.85 -7.23
C ARG A 136 -7.28 6.43 -6.95
N ALA A 137 -6.40 5.64 -6.32
CA ALA A 137 -5.06 6.05 -5.96
C ALA A 137 -4.04 5.00 -6.39
N ARG A 138 -2.95 5.44 -7.02
CA ARG A 138 -1.83 4.59 -7.46
C ARG A 138 -0.51 5.30 -7.29
N GLY A 139 0.51 4.67 -6.73
CA GLY A 139 1.86 5.24 -6.79
C GLY A 139 2.30 5.47 -8.24
N PHE A 140 3.13 6.47 -8.50
CA PHE A 140 3.59 6.74 -9.88
C PHE A 140 4.29 5.54 -10.53
N LEU A 141 4.89 4.67 -9.72
CA LEU A 141 5.65 3.50 -10.15
C LEU A 141 4.92 2.17 -9.85
N ASP A 142 3.74 2.24 -9.23
CA ASP A 142 2.94 1.07 -8.89
C ASP A 142 2.15 0.59 -10.11
N THR A 143 1.82 -0.70 -10.12
CA THR A 143 1.06 -1.34 -11.20
C THR A 143 -0.43 -1.47 -10.87
N ALA A 144 -0.82 -1.32 -9.61
CA ALA A 144 -2.16 -1.56 -9.13
C ALA A 144 -2.74 -0.33 -8.43
N ASP A 145 -4.01 -0.06 -8.68
CA ASP A 145 -4.75 0.98 -7.98
C ASP A 145 -5.32 0.41 -6.69
N ILE A 146 -5.44 1.27 -5.69
CA ILE A 146 -6.37 1.09 -4.58
C ILE A 146 -7.50 2.09 -4.78
N ILE A 147 -8.74 1.60 -4.70
CA ILE A 147 -9.93 2.43 -4.80
C ILE A 147 -10.52 2.60 -3.39
N TYR A 148 -10.70 3.84 -2.96
CA TYR A 148 -11.45 4.20 -1.77
C TYR A 148 -12.86 4.61 -2.17
N ILE A 149 -13.87 3.94 -1.64
CA ILE A 149 -15.28 4.22 -1.96
C ILE A 149 -15.98 4.70 -0.69
N THR A 150 -16.61 5.87 -0.74
CA THR A 150 -17.39 6.36 0.40
C THR A 150 -18.59 5.46 0.67
N GLY A 151 -18.84 5.13 1.94
CA GLY A 151 -20.04 4.39 2.29
C GLY A 151 -20.32 4.37 3.79
N THR A 152 -21.30 3.55 4.14
CA THR A 152 -21.69 3.29 5.53
C THR A 152 -21.84 1.79 5.72
N PHE A 153 -21.17 1.23 6.73
CA PHE A 153 -21.32 -0.17 7.09
C PHE A 153 -21.95 -0.28 8.48
N LYS A 154 -23.17 -0.83 8.54
CA LYS A 154 -23.93 -1.02 9.80
C LYS A 154 -24.04 0.28 10.61
N GLY A 155 -24.33 1.39 9.94
CA GLY A 155 -24.45 2.73 10.55
C GLY A 155 -23.12 3.45 10.80
N HIS A 156 -21.98 2.84 10.49
CA HIS A 156 -20.68 3.47 10.66
C HIS A 156 -20.12 3.97 9.33
N ARG A 157 -19.76 5.26 9.25
CA ARG A 157 -19.06 5.83 8.10
C ARG A 157 -17.74 5.10 7.86
N CYS A 158 -17.55 4.63 6.62
CA CYS A 158 -16.35 3.94 6.19
C CYS A 158 -15.91 4.37 4.79
N LEU A 159 -14.65 4.08 4.47
CA LEU A 159 -14.20 3.95 3.09
C LEU A 159 -14.03 2.46 2.82
N TYR A 160 -14.77 1.92 1.86
CA TYR A 160 -14.50 0.60 1.34
C TYR A 160 -13.20 0.65 0.52
N LEU A 161 -12.40 -0.40 0.65
CA LEU A 161 -11.20 -0.61 -0.13
C LEU A 161 -11.52 -1.63 -1.21
N ALA A 162 -11.30 -1.24 -2.45
CA ALA A 162 -11.48 -2.10 -3.61
C ALA A 162 -10.21 -2.18 -4.45
N TYR A 163 -10.04 -3.31 -5.12
CA TYR A 163 -9.00 -3.49 -6.14
C TYR A 163 -9.32 -2.67 -7.39
N SER A 164 -8.37 -2.59 -8.33
CA SER A 164 -8.59 -1.93 -9.63
C SER A 164 -9.85 -2.44 -10.38
N SER A 165 -10.23 -3.71 -10.18
CA SER A 165 -11.44 -4.33 -10.73
C SER A 165 -12.75 -3.75 -10.16
N GLY A 166 -12.69 -3.10 -9.01
CA GLY A 166 -13.86 -2.61 -8.27
C GLY A 166 -14.35 -3.56 -7.18
N ASP A 167 -13.74 -4.75 -7.05
CA ASP A 167 -14.12 -5.72 -6.02
C ASP A 167 -13.70 -5.22 -4.63
N ILE A 168 -14.68 -5.03 -3.74
CA ILE A 168 -14.46 -4.62 -2.36
C ILE A 168 -13.83 -5.78 -1.60
N HIS A 169 -12.74 -5.51 -0.89
CA HIS A 169 -12.02 -6.53 -0.10
C HIS A 169 -11.82 -6.11 1.36
N SER A 170 -12.08 -4.85 1.71
CA SER A 170 -11.94 -4.35 3.07
C SER A 170 -12.69 -3.05 3.29
N ALA A 171 -12.66 -2.55 4.52
CA ALA A 171 -13.14 -1.21 4.87
C ALA A 171 -12.28 -0.59 5.96
N ILE A 172 -12.14 0.74 5.91
CA ILE A 172 -11.56 1.56 6.98
C ILE A 172 -12.62 2.50 7.54
N PHE A 173 -12.61 2.72 8.85
CA PHE A 173 -13.72 3.39 9.54
C PHE A 173 -13.30 4.72 10.13
N LYS A 174 -14.24 5.67 10.26
CA LYS A 174 -14.00 6.87 11.08
C LYS A 174 -13.90 6.55 12.56
N ASP A 175 -14.66 5.57 13.03
CA ASP A 175 -14.62 5.12 14.42
C ASP A 175 -13.60 3.99 14.61
N ARG A 176 -12.68 4.20 15.55
CA ARG A 176 -11.68 3.21 15.96
C ARG A 176 -12.32 1.93 16.49
N LYS A 177 -13.43 2.03 17.24
CA LYS A 177 -14.12 0.85 17.81
C LYS A 177 -14.77 0.02 16.70
N ALA A 178 -15.45 0.67 15.76
CA ALA A 178 -15.99 0.02 14.56
C ALA A 178 -14.90 -0.72 13.76
N ALA A 179 -13.75 -0.08 13.51
CA ALA A 179 -12.64 -0.74 12.81
C ALA A 179 -12.22 -2.04 13.50
N LEU A 180 -12.03 -2.01 14.83
CA LEU A 180 -11.67 -3.22 15.59
C LEU A 180 -12.80 -4.26 15.60
N LYS A 181 -14.05 -3.84 15.76
CA LYS A 181 -15.22 -4.72 15.80
C LYS A 181 -15.39 -5.50 14.49
N TYR A 182 -15.19 -4.84 13.36
CA TYR A 182 -15.45 -5.41 12.03
C TYR A 182 -14.19 -5.88 11.29
N ARG A 183 -13.03 -5.89 11.94
CA ARG A 183 -11.75 -6.31 11.32
C ARG A 183 -11.74 -7.71 10.70
N LYS A 184 -12.59 -8.62 11.19
CA LYS A 184 -12.71 -10.01 10.71
C LYS A 184 -13.90 -10.21 9.75
N TYR A 185 -14.64 -9.16 9.43
CA TYR A 185 -15.77 -9.26 8.52
C TYR A 185 -15.27 -9.46 7.09
N ASP A 186 -15.91 -10.36 6.35
CA ASP A 186 -15.66 -10.56 4.93
C ASP A 186 -16.39 -9.50 4.11
N PHE A 187 -15.66 -8.50 3.65
CA PHE A 187 -16.21 -7.39 2.88
C PHE A 187 -16.44 -7.72 1.40
N SER A 188 -16.02 -8.89 0.90
CA SER A 188 -16.33 -9.32 -0.46
C SER A 188 -17.83 -9.50 -0.73
N GLN A 189 -18.61 -9.65 0.34
CA GLN A 189 -20.07 -9.77 0.30
C GLN A 189 -20.78 -8.42 0.14
N VAL A 190 -20.06 -7.29 0.18
CA VAL A 190 -20.65 -5.95 -0.01
C VAL A 190 -20.80 -5.68 -1.49
N THR A 191 -22.04 -5.69 -1.98
CA THR A 191 -22.37 -5.46 -3.40
C THR A 191 -22.82 -4.03 -3.70
N ASN A 192 -23.21 -3.26 -2.67
CA ASN A 192 -23.58 -1.86 -2.82
C ASN A 192 -22.97 -1.01 -1.68
N PRO A 193 -21.97 -0.16 -1.96
CA PRO A 193 -21.34 0.69 -0.94
C PRO A 193 -22.25 1.82 -0.44
N SER A 194 -23.39 2.07 -1.11
CA SER A 194 -24.34 3.12 -0.77
C SER A 194 -25.43 2.68 0.23
N ASN A 195 -25.57 1.37 0.53
CA ASN A 195 -26.67 0.81 1.35
C ASN A 195 -26.20 -0.11 2.47
#